data_AF-A0A7S3DNN0-F1
#
_entry.id   AF-A0A7S3DNN0-F1
#
_cell.length_a   1.000
_cell.length_b   1.000
_cell.length_c   1.000
_cell.angle_alpha   90.00
_cell.angle_beta   90.00
_cell.angle_gamma   90.00
#
_symmetry.space_group_name_H-M   'P 1'
#
loop_
_entity.id
_entity.type
_entity.pdbx_description
1 polymer ?
#
loop_
_entity_poly.entity_id
_entity_poly.type
_entity_poly.pdbx_seq_one_letter_code
_entity_poly.pdbx_strand_id
1 'polypeptide(L)'
;KMMVERRSRDGMYASLALLLSFSAQLVSAGTIDHRYKSGEHVELWVNKVGPYANPQEAYEYYTLPYCAPDTKHHPSNKDGRHNEWKVQSIGEYLGGHALRHSGHDITFDFKDQSEGCSAGPLTEEQVEKFSTAIQHRWFYQMYLDDLPVWGMVGELLPTESEHASLKVSEKDDRDRLEHVSDISEVSDNMHPYVYTTRNLLIRYNGDQIVQVDLTSDPKSLVKVVKGETLKFELHVTWESTTDQFHSRFDRYLDHEFFKHPIHWFSVFNSFMMVLFLMGLVALILLRTLKKDYARYGLVADMEEGGEGEVDEDGKPLKGGEHSEDAGWKQVHGDVFRA
;
A
#
# COMPACT_ATOMS: atom_id res chain seq x y z
N LYS A 1 39.28 -37.05 -43.58
CA LYS A 1 38.09 -36.17 -43.60
C LYS A 1 37.37 -36.08 -42.24
N MET A 2 37.07 -37.20 -41.55
CA MET A 2 36.41 -37.18 -40.22
C MET A 2 37.14 -36.39 -39.10
N MET A 3 38.48 -36.34 -39.10
CA MET A 3 39.25 -35.72 -38.00
C MET A 3 39.26 -34.18 -38.06
N VAL A 4 39.07 -33.59 -39.24
CA VAL A 4 39.00 -32.13 -39.44
C VAL A 4 37.63 -31.59 -39.01
N GLU A 5 36.58 -32.38 -39.21
CA GLU A 5 35.20 -32.04 -38.89
C GLU A 5 34.94 -32.04 -37.37
N ARG A 6 35.59 -32.94 -36.62
CA ARG A 6 35.52 -32.98 -35.15
C ARG A 6 36.16 -31.74 -34.50
N ARG A 7 37.32 -31.32 -34.99
CA ARG A 7 38.05 -30.14 -34.47
C ARG A 7 37.30 -28.82 -34.73
N SER A 8 36.55 -28.75 -35.82
CA SER A 8 35.66 -27.62 -36.14
C SER A 8 34.47 -27.52 -35.18
N ARG A 9 33.85 -28.67 -34.86
CA ARG A 9 32.74 -28.75 -33.90
C ARG A 9 33.17 -28.36 -32.49
N ASP A 10 34.32 -28.85 -32.02
CA ASP A 10 34.81 -28.57 -30.66
C ASP A 10 35.17 -27.08 -30.49
N GLY A 11 35.74 -26.45 -31.53
CA GLY A 11 35.98 -25.00 -31.55
C GLY A 11 34.69 -24.16 -31.58
N MET A 12 33.64 -24.65 -32.25
CA MET A 12 32.33 -24.00 -32.28
C MET A 12 31.63 -24.08 -30.92
N TYR A 13 31.67 -25.23 -30.24
CA TYR A 13 31.11 -25.36 -28.88
C TYR A 13 31.89 -24.55 -27.84
N ALA A 14 33.22 -24.51 -27.94
CA ALA A 14 34.04 -23.67 -27.06
C ALA A 14 33.75 -22.17 -27.25
N SER A 15 33.57 -21.73 -28.50
CA SER A 15 33.22 -20.34 -28.82
C SER A 15 31.80 -19.99 -28.36
N LEU A 16 30.85 -20.92 -28.50
CA LEU A 16 29.47 -20.75 -28.02
C LEU A 16 29.41 -20.71 -26.48
N ALA A 17 30.20 -21.54 -25.80
CA ALA A 17 30.30 -21.55 -24.35
C ALA A 17 30.95 -20.26 -23.81
N LEU A 18 31.96 -19.73 -24.51
CA LEU A 18 32.57 -18.44 -24.16
C LEU A 18 31.59 -17.27 -24.36
N LEU A 19 30.83 -17.26 -25.45
CA LEU A 19 29.77 -16.28 -25.70
C LEU A 19 28.65 -16.37 -24.66
N LEU A 20 28.22 -17.57 -24.27
CA LEU A 20 27.24 -17.81 -23.20
C LEU A 20 27.76 -17.37 -21.82
N SER A 21 29.05 -17.58 -21.54
CA SER A 21 29.68 -17.11 -20.29
C SER A 21 29.86 -15.59 -20.25
N PHE A 22 30.06 -14.94 -21.40
CA PHE A 22 30.18 -13.49 -21.50
C PHE A 22 28.80 -12.80 -21.42
N SER A 23 27.75 -13.44 -21.91
CA SER A 23 26.37 -12.97 -21.73
C SER A 23 25.89 -13.07 -20.27
N ALA A 24 26.52 -13.90 -19.44
CA ALA A 24 26.16 -14.06 -18.02
C ALA A 24 26.74 -12.98 -17.09
N GLN A 25 27.51 -12.00 -17.60
CA GLN A 25 28.11 -10.94 -16.79
C GLN A 25 27.43 -9.57 -16.91
N LEU A 26 26.27 -9.48 -17.57
CA LEU A 26 25.41 -8.30 -17.46
C LEU A 26 24.53 -8.43 -16.21
N VAL A 27 25.16 -8.41 -15.03
CA VAL A 27 24.45 -8.01 -13.80
C VAL A 27 24.31 -6.49 -13.89
N SER A 28 23.16 -6.08 -14.44
CA SER A 28 22.69 -4.71 -14.35
C SER A 28 22.14 -4.50 -12.94
N ALA A 29 23.04 -4.39 -11.97
CA ALA A 29 22.68 -3.82 -10.67
C ALA A 29 22.10 -2.42 -10.93
N GLY A 30 20.95 -2.15 -10.32
CA GLY A 30 20.16 -0.95 -10.50
C GLY A 30 18.97 -0.98 -9.55
N THR A 31 18.09 0.03 -9.62
CA THR A 31 16.87 0.15 -8.80
C THR A 31 15.95 -1.08 -8.87
N ILE A 32 16.09 -1.91 -9.90
CA ILE A 32 15.35 -3.15 -10.10
C ILE A 32 15.81 -4.27 -9.13
N ASP A 33 17.12 -4.39 -8.91
CA ASP A 33 17.72 -5.44 -8.08
C ASP A 33 18.05 -4.95 -6.66
N HIS A 34 17.80 -3.67 -6.37
CA HIS A 34 18.09 -3.00 -5.09
C HIS A 34 19.53 -3.22 -4.61
N ARG A 35 20.47 -3.19 -5.56
CA ARG A 35 21.92 -3.32 -5.34
C ARG A 35 22.62 -2.19 -6.06
N TYR A 36 23.51 -1.51 -5.34
CA TYR A 36 24.17 -0.30 -5.79
C TYR A 36 25.67 -0.47 -5.83
N LYS A 37 26.29 0.02 -6.91
CA LYS A 37 27.74 0.20 -7.00
C LYS A 37 28.14 1.56 -6.43
N SER A 38 29.37 1.66 -5.96
CA SER A 38 29.89 2.94 -5.47
C SER A 38 29.85 4.01 -6.58
N GLY A 39 29.26 5.17 -6.26
CA GLY A 39 29.07 6.28 -7.20
C GLY A 39 27.88 6.13 -8.14
N GLU A 40 27.07 5.07 -8.00
CA GLU A 40 25.82 4.89 -8.74
C GLU A 40 24.76 5.88 -8.26
N HIS A 41 23.90 6.33 -9.17
CA HIS A 41 22.83 7.28 -8.83
C HIS A 41 21.67 6.59 -8.12
N VAL A 42 21.22 7.16 -7.01
CA VAL A 42 20.07 6.72 -6.24
C VAL A 42 18.89 7.65 -6.52
N GLU A 43 17.80 7.09 -7.03
CA GLU A 43 16.65 7.88 -7.47
C GLU A 43 15.71 8.22 -6.31
N LEU A 44 15.53 9.52 -6.07
CA LEU A 44 14.51 10.04 -5.18
C LEU A 44 13.31 10.52 -6.01
N TRP A 45 12.18 9.86 -5.82
CA TRP A 45 10.91 10.13 -6.48
C TRP A 45 9.98 10.92 -5.57
N VAL A 46 9.52 12.09 -6.02
CA VAL A 46 8.42 12.79 -5.34
C VAL A 46 7.09 12.22 -5.81
N ASN A 47 6.13 12.08 -4.89
CA ASN A 47 4.83 11.48 -5.19
C ASN A 47 3.71 12.51 -5.06
N LYS A 48 3.18 12.66 -3.85
CA LYS A 48 1.96 13.41 -3.58
C LYS A 48 2.06 14.28 -2.34
N VAL A 49 1.19 15.28 -2.29
CA VAL A 49 0.91 16.11 -1.12
C VAL A 49 -0.58 16.01 -0.80
N GLY A 50 -0.96 16.15 0.47
CA GLY A 50 -2.37 16.14 0.84
C GLY A 50 -2.60 16.34 2.34
N PRO A 51 -3.84 16.65 2.74
CA PRO A 51 -4.20 16.86 4.14
C PRO A 51 -4.07 15.57 4.94
N TYR A 52 -3.41 15.65 6.10
CA TYR A 52 -3.27 14.49 7.00
C TYR A 52 -4.63 13.96 7.49
N ALA A 53 -5.61 14.85 7.66
CA ALA A 53 -6.95 14.49 8.12
C ALA A 53 -7.81 13.76 7.06
N ASN A 54 -7.47 13.87 5.76
CA ASN A 54 -8.20 13.24 4.68
C ASN A 54 -7.25 12.57 3.67
N PRO A 55 -6.76 11.35 3.97
CA PRO A 55 -5.78 10.67 3.10
C PRO A 55 -6.29 10.30 1.70
N GLN A 56 -7.60 10.39 1.44
CA GLN A 56 -8.18 10.17 0.11
C GLN A 56 -7.95 11.36 -0.83
N GLU A 57 -7.67 12.54 -0.28
CA GLU A 57 -7.33 13.74 -1.02
C GLU A 57 -5.83 13.80 -1.23
N ALA A 58 -5.41 13.70 -2.49
CA ALA A 58 -4.01 13.67 -2.88
C ALA A 58 -3.81 14.50 -4.15
N TYR A 59 -2.79 15.35 -4.12
CA TYR A 59 -2.35 16.18 -5.24
C TYR A 59 -0.91 15.89 -5.58
N GLU A 60 -0.48 16.23 -6.79
CA GLU A 60 0.92 16.10 -7.19
C GLU A 60 1.82 16.97 -6.31
N TYR A 61 3.02 16.49 -6.00
CA TYR A 61 3.97 17.18 -5.13
C TYR A 61 4.25 18.65 -5.52
N TYR A 62 4.41 18.92 -6.82
CA TYR A 62 4.68 20.27 -7.36
C TYR A 62 3.42 21.14 -7.55
N THR A 63 2.26 20.70 -7.06
CA THR A 63 1.08 21.58 -6.89
C THR A 63 1.40 22.69 -5.88
N LEU A 64 2.24 22.38 -4.89
CA LEU A 64 2.86 23.38 -4.03
C LEU A 64 4.08 23.99 -4.74
N PRO A 65 4.36 25.29 -4.55
CA PRO A 65 5.40 26.00 -5.30
C PRO A 65 6.81 25.73 -4.74
N TYR A 66 7.19 24.45 -4.70
CA TYR A 66 8.57 24.02 -4.48
C TYR A 66 9.42 24.30 -5.71
N CYS A 67 10.70 24.58 -5.49
CA CYS A 67 11.68 24.78 -6.55
C CYS A 67 12.32 23.47 -7.01
N ALA A 68 12.90 23.48 -8.20
CA ALA A 68 13.78 22.43 -8.66
C ALA A 68 15.20 22.64 -8.09
N PRO A 69 15.85 21.60 -7.56
CA PRO A 69 17.22 21.68 -7.03
C PRO A 69 18.24 22.02 -8.12
N ASP A 70 19.23 22.86 -7.78
CA ASP A 70 20.28 23.31 -8.72
C ASP A 70 21.38 22.25 -8.88
N THR A 71 21.04 21.16 -9.56
CA THR A 71 21.92 19.99 -9.78
C THR A 71 22.04 19.67 -11.27
N LYS A 72 22.76 18.59 -11.62
CA LYS A 72 22.77 18.07 -13.00
C LYS A 72 21.37 17.77 -13.54
N HIS A 73 20.42 17.44 -12.67
CA HIS A 73 19.05 17.09 -13.05
C HIS A 73 18.09 18.29 -13.12
N HIS A 74 18.57 19.51 -12.90
CA HIS A 74 17.78 20.73 -13.00
C HIS A 74 17.14 20.89 -14.40
N PRO A 75 15.90 21.41 -14.51
CA PRO A 75 15.19 21.56 -15.79
C PRO A 75 15.89 22.42 -16.85
N SER A 76 16.81 23.30 -16.46
CA SER A 76 17.59 24.12 -17.41
C SER A 76 18.69 23.34 -18.11
N ASN A 77 19.08 22.18 -17.57
CA ASN A 77 20.15 21.37 -18.14
C ASN A 77 19.58 20.47 -19.24
N LYS A 78 20.36 20.26 -20.30
CA LYS A 78 19.95 19.42 -21.45
C LYS A 78 19.66 17.98 -21.04
N ASP A 79 20.40 17.46 -20.07
CA ASP A 79 20.26 16.10 -19.51
C ASP A 79 19.48 16.11 -18.17
N GLY A 80 18.69 17.15 -17.93
CA GLY A 80 17.92 17.34 -16.71
C GLY A 80 16.77 16.32 -16.59
N ARG A 81 16.74 15.55 -15.49
CA ARG A 81 15.71 14.52 -15.26
C ARG A 81 14.54 14.98 -14.38
N HIS A 82 14.52 16.20 -13.84
CA HIS A 82 13.47 16.68 -12.94
C HIS A 82 12.01 16.59 -13.49
N ASN A 83 11.84 16.54 -14.82
CA ASN A 83 10.53 16.38 -15.46
C ASN A 83 10.22 14.94 -15.88
N GLU A 84 11.10 13.99 -15.55
CA GLU A 84 10.95 12.59 -15.86
C GLU A 84 9.99 11.91 -14.89
N TRP A 85 9.12 11.06 -15.44
CA TRP A 85 8.16 10.26 -14.69
C TRP A 85 8.66 8.82 -14.60
N LYS A 86 8.55 8.22 -13.40
CA LYS A 86 8.85 6.79 -13.24
C LYS A 86 7.84 5.99 -14.06
N VAL A 87 8.31 4.95 -14.76
CA VAL A 87 7.41 3.96 -15.34
C VAL A 87 6.80 3.16 -14.19
N GLN A 88 5.47 3.25 -14.05
CA GLN A 88 4.75 2.67 -12.93
C GLN A 88 4.30 1.25 -13.23
N SER A 89 4.34 0.42 -12.19
CA SER A 89 3.66 -0.87 -12.13
C SER A 89 2.13 -0.69 -12.06
N ILE A 90 1.39 -1.76 -12.36
CA ILE A 90 -0.08 -1.76 -12.26
C ILE A 90 -0.52 -1.41 -10.83
N GLY A 91 0.21 -1.89 -9.81
CA GLY A 91 -0.08 -1.59 -8.40
C GLY A 91 0.09 -0.12 -8.07
N GLU A 92 1.18 0.51 -8.52
CA GLU A 92 1.42 1.95 -8.33
C GLU A 92 0.38 2.81 -9.05
N TYR A 93 -0.01 2.42 -10.26
CA TYR A 93 -1.04 3.13 -11.02
C TYR A 93 -2.42 3.03 -10.34
N LEU A 94 -2.84 1.84 -9.91
CA LEU A 94 -4.09 1.65 -9.17
C LEU A 94 -4.08 2.33 -7.79
N GLY A 95 -2.89 2.46 -7.18
CA GLY A 95 -2.68 3.22 -5.95
C GLY A 95 -2.72 4.74 -6.14
N GLY A 96 -2.86 5.22 -7.38
CA GLY A 96 -2.89 6.65 -7.70
C GLY A 96 -1.55 7.35 -7.43
N HIS A 97 -0.44 6.64 -7.60
CA HIS A 97 0.89 7.25 -7.46
C HIS A 97 1.16 8.20 -8.64
N ALA A 98 1.87 9.29 -8.38
CA ALA A 98 2.34 10.28 -9.34
C ALA A 98 3.85 10.48 -9.13
N LEU A 99 4.64 9.48 -9.53
CA LEU A 99 6.07 9.41 -9.24
C LEU A 99 6.87 10.21 -10.26
N ARG A 100 7.35 11.38 -9.85
CA ARG A 100 8.19 12.28 -10.65
C ARG A 100 9.57 12.42 -10.03
N HIS A 101 10.59 12.53 -10.87
CA HIS A 101 11.96 12.65 -10.40
C HIS A 101 12.12 13.94 -9.58
N SER A 102 12.70 13.87 -8.39
CA SER A 102 12.88 15.04 -7.51
C SER A 102 13.82 16.09 -8.13
N GLY A 103 14.80 15.64 -8.91
CA GLY A 103 15.87 16.47 -9.45
C GLY A 103 17.10 16.52 -8.56
N HIS A 104 17.08 15.90 -7.38
CA HIS A 104 18.27 15.76 -6.55
C HIS A 104 19.28 14.80 -7.20
N ASP A 105 20.58 15.04 -7.03
CA ASP A 105 21.66 14.18 -7.52
C ASP A 105 22.26 13.39 -6.36
N ILE A 106 21.59 12.29 -5.99
CA ILE A 106 22.04 11.44 -4.89
C ILE A 106 22.90 10.31 -5.45
N THR A 107 24.10 10.15 -4.92
CA THR A 107 24.99 9.04 -5.32
C THR A 107 25.28 8.12 -4.14
N PHE A 108 25.42 6.83 -4.43
CA PHE A 108 25.77 5.81 -3.45
C PHE A 108 27.28 5.84 -3.19
N ASP A 109 27.77 6.90 -2.55
CA ASP A 109 29.20 7.13 -2.30
C ASP A 109 29.56 7.29 -0.80
N PHE A 110 28.58 7.07 0.09
CA PHE A 110 28.70 7.17 1.54
C PHE A 110 29.21 8.52 2.04
N LYS A 111 29.08 9.57 1.22
CA LYS A 111 29.42 10.93 1.62
C LYS A 111 28.17 11.72 1.88
N ASP A 112 28.23 12.48 2.96
CA ASP A 112 27.19 13.43 3.26
C ASP A 112 27.20 14.54 2.21
N GLN A 113 26.02 14.84 1.68
CA GLN A 113 25.84 15.84 0.63
C GLN A 113 24.66 16.74 0.96
N SER A 114 24.72 17.97 0.47
CA SER A 114 23.66 18.95 0.66
C SER A 114 23.34 19.60 -0.67
N GLU A 115 22.06 19.63 -1.01
CA GLU A 115 21.56 20.23 -2.24
C GLU A 115 20.38 21.12 -1.92
N GLY A 116 20.20 22.19 -2.69
CA GLY A 116 19.11 23.11 -2.42
C GLY A 116 18.62 23.86 -3.65
N CYS A 117 17.60 24.66 -3.42
CA CYS A 117 17.07 25.61 -4.38
C CYS A 117 16.38 26.78 -3.70
N SER A 118 16.11 27.82 -4.48
CA SER A 118 15.34 28.97 -4.03
C SER A 118 14.02 29.04 -4.77
N ALA A 119 12.91 29.07 -4.03
CA ALA A 119 11.58 29.30 -4.55
C ALA A 119 11.16 30.73 -4.22
N GLY A 120 11.02 31.58 -5.24
CA GLY A 120 10.50 32.93 -5.07
C GLY A 120 11.18 33.98 -5.95
N PRO A 121 10.81 35.26 -5.78
CA PRO A 121 9.91 35.77 -4.74
C PRO A 121 8.48 35.25 -4.84
N LEU A 122 7.87 34.89 -3.70
CA LEU A 122 6.53 34.28 -3.67
C LEU A 122 5.44 35.24 -4.15
N THR A 123 4.58 34.76 -5.04
CA THR A 123 3.35 35.45 -5.44
C THR A 123 2.23 35.26 -4.41
N GLU A 124 1.18 36.06 -4.50
CA GLU A 124 0.03 35.99 -3.58
C GLU A 124 -0.69 34.62 -3.66
N GLU A 125 -0.85 34.07 -4.86
CA GLU A 125 -1.40 32.72 -5.08
C GLU A 125 -0.50 31.63 -4.45
N GLN A 126 0.82 31.77 -4.56
CA GLN A 126 1.77 30.81 -3.99
C GLN A 126 1.74 30.83 -2.45
N VAL A 127 1.61 32.04 -1.87
CA VAL A 127 1.43 32.21 -0.42
C VAL A 127 0.13 31.56 0.04
N GLU A 128 -0.97 31.74 -0.70
CA GLU A 128 -2.27 31.12 -0.38
C GLU A 128 -2.20 29.60 -0.42
N LYS A 129 -1.54 29.02 -1.45
CA LYS A 129 -1.32 27.57 -1.56
C LYS A 129 -0.58 27.00 -0.36
N PHE A 130 0.56 27.59 0.02
CA PHE A 130 1.30 27.14 1.21
C PHE A 130 0.51 27.37 2.50
N SER A 131 -0.17 28.51 2.63
CA SER A 131 -0.96 28.84 3.82
C SER A 131 -2.09 27.82 4.03
N THR A 132 -2.82 27.49 2.96
CA THR A 132 -3.91 26.50 3.00
C THR A 132 -3.37 25.11 3.33
N ALA A 133 -2.26 24.72 2.72
CA ALA A 133 -1.61 23.44 3.00
C ALA A 133 -1.17 23.31 4.47
N ILE A 134 -0.61 24.38 5.04
CA ILE A 134 -0.18 24.41 6.44
C ILE A 134 -1.39 24.39 7.40
N GLN A 135 -2.43 25.17 7.11
CA GLN A 135 -3.66 25.19 7.92
C GLN A 135 -4.30 23.80 8.02
N HIS A 136 -4.33 23.06 6.91
CA HIS A 136 -4.86 21.69 6.86
C HIS A 136 -3.82 20.61 7.20
N ARG A 137 -2.66 20.99 7.75
CA ARG A 137 -1.57 20.07 8.13
C ARG A 137 -1.24 19.08 7.01
N TRP A 138 -0.89 19.60 5.84
CA TRP A 138 -0.54 18.77 4.70
C TRP A 138 0.79 18.06 4.94
N PHE A 139 0.82 16.80 4.53
CA PHE A 139 2.04 16.02 4.40
C PHE A 139 2.42 15.91 2.92
N TYR A 140 3.68 15.59 2.67
CA TYR A 140 4.17 15.16 1.37
C TYR A 140 4.80 13.78 1.49
N GLN A 141 4.77 13.04 0.38
CA GLN A 141 5.34 11.70 0.28
C GLN A 141 6.39 11.65 -0.82
N MET A 142 7.51 10.99 -0.53
CA MET A 142 8.56 10.65 -1.49
C MET A 142 8.90 9.16 -1.38
N TYR A 143 9.61 8.64 -2.37
CA TYR A 143 10.13 7.28 -2.41
C TYR A 143 11.60 7.30 -2.75
N LEU A 144 12.40 6.53 -2.02
CA LEU A 144 13.79 6.26 -2.32
C LEU A 144 13.99 4.75 -2.21
N ASP A 145 14.50 4.12 -3.26
CA ASP A 145 14.64 2.66 -3.35
C ASP A 145 13.34 1.89 -3.00
N ASP A 146 12.20 2.41 -3.47
CA ASP A 146 10.83 1.96 -3.16
C ASP A 146 10.40 2.05 -1.68
N LEU A 147 11.23 2.61 -0.81
CA LEU A 147 10.89 2.90 0.58
C LEU A 147 10.17 4.26 0.67
N PRO A 148 8.92 4.31 1.18
CA PRO A 148 8.20 5.56 1.33
C PRO A 148 8.74 6.37 2.51
N VAL A 149 8.83 7.67 2.32
CA VAL A 149 9.09 8.64 3.38
C VAL A 149 8.06 9.76 3.33
N TRP A 150 7.73 10.30 4.50
CA TRP A 150 6.76 11.38 4.66
C TRP A 150 7.36 12.53 5.44
N GLY A 151 6.95 13.75 5.09
CA GLY A 151 7.28 14.95 5.84
C GLY A 151 6.10 15.91 5.86
N MET A 152 6.06 16.79 6.87
CA MET A 152 5.06 17.85 6.95
C MET A 152 5.51 19.04 6.11
N VAL A 153 4.57 19.72 5.45
CA VAL A 153 4.86 20.94 4.67
C VAL A 153 5.30 22.08 5.60
N GLY A 154 4.65 22.21 6.76
CA GLY A 154 4.90 23.30 7.70
C GLY A 154 4.00 23.26 8.92
N GLU A 155 4.09 24.29 9.74
CA GLU A 155 3.35 24.44 11.00
C GLU A 155 2.76 25.84 11.16
N LEU A 156 1.65 25.93 11.89
CA LEU A 156 1.10 27.21 12.33
C LEU A 156 1.76 27.59 13.67
N LEU A 157 2.47 28.72 13.68
CA LEU A 157 3.13 29.23 14.90
C LEU A 157 2.62 30.61 15.28
N PRO A 158 2.58 30.94 16.59
CA PRO A 158 2.25 32.28 17.05
C PRO A 158 3.40 33.28 16.78
N THR A 159 3.05 34.54 16.50
CA THR A 159 4.00 35.63 16.15
C THR A 159 5.11 35.87 17.19
N GLU A 160 4.88 35.57 18.47
CA GLU A 160 5.85 35.81 19.56
C GLU A 160 6.87 34.68 19.77
N SER A 161 6.87 33.64 18.92
CA SER A 161 7.71 32.44 19.09
C SER A 161 9.12 32.53 18.51
N GLU A 162 9.58 33.70 18.05
CA GLU A 162 10.95 33.88 17.51
C GLU A 162 12.07 33.51 18.52
N HIS A 163 11.76 33.32 19.82
CA HIS A 163 12.73 32.90 20.84
C HIS A 163 12.21 31.87 21.88
N ALA A 164 11.27 30.98 21.52
CA ALA A 164 10.89 29.89 22.42
C ALA A 164 11.58 28.59 22.04
N SER A 165 12.78 28.37 22.59
CA SER A 165 13.35 27.03 22.69
C SER A 165 12.28 26.10 23.26
N LEU A 166 11.94 25.05 22.53
CA LEU A 166 10.97 24.02 22.92
C LEU A 166 11.28 23.53 24.36
N LYS A 167 10.58 24.07 25.36
CA LYS A 167 10.52 23.46 26.69
C LYS A 167 9.43 22.42 26.64
N VAL A 168 9.80 21.21 26.26
CA VAL A 168 8.95 20.02 26.46
C VAL A 168 8.87 19.82 27.97
N SER A 169 7.82 20.36 28.59
CA SER A 169 7.46 20.03 29.95
C SER A 169 6.59 18.78 29.90
N GLU A 170 7.17 17.63 30.25
CA GLU A 170 6.44 16.40 30.57
C GLU A 170 5.43 16.71 31.68
N LYS A 171 4.13 16.81 31.36
CA LYS A 171 3.05 16.75 32.36
C LYS A 171 1.78 16.14 31.76
N ASP A 172 1.60 14.87 32.14
CA ASP A 172 0.38 14.14 32.52
C ASP A 172 -0.91 14.40 31.70
N ASP A 173 -1.25 13.43 30.86
CA ASP A 173 -2.19 13.49 29.73
C ASP A 173 -3.70 13.39 30.06
N ARG A 174 -4.19 13.94 31.18
CA ARG A 174 -5.63 13.78 31.55
C ARG A 174 -6.48 15.02 31.81
N ASP A 175 -5.90 16.20 32.02
CA ASP A 175 -6.68 17.41 32.38
C ASP A 175 -6.85 18.44 31.24
N ARG A 176 -6.62 18.06 29.98
CA ARG A 176 -6.60 19.01 28.84
C ARG A 176 -7.88 19.14 28.02
N LEU A 177 -9.00 18.56 28.46
CA LEU A 177 -10.22 18.44 27.63
C LEU A 177 -11.36 19.41 27.93
N GLU A 178 -11.23 20.37 28.86
CA GLU A 178 -12.36 21.25 29.23
C GLU A 178 -12.24 22.73 28.85
N HIS A 179 -11.22 23.18 28.11
CA HIS A 179 -11.12 24.57 27.64
C HIS A 179 -10.99 24.68 26.11
N VAL A 180 -11.83 23.93 25.38
CA VAL A 180 -12.01 24.06 23.93
C VAL A 180 -13.33 24.78 23.65
N SER A 181 -13.44 26.03 24.08
CA SER A 181 -14.60 26.88 23.74
C SER A 181 -14.27 28.23 23.13
N ASP A 182 -13.00 28.59 22.92
CA ASP A 182 -12.62 29.87 22.29
C ASP A 182 -11.49 29.69 21.25
N ILE A 183 -11.76 28.95 20.17
CA ILE A 183 -10.83 28.84 19.02
C ILE A 183 -10.94 30.08 18.08
N SER A 184 -11.98 30.91 18.21
CA SER A 184 -12.17 32.08 17.36
C SER A 184 -11.27 33.27 17.69
N GLU A 185 -10.70 33.36 18.90
CA GLU A 185 -9.80 34.47 19.30
C GLU A 185 -8.30 34.12 19.17
N VAL A 186 -7.95 32.85 18.90
CA VAL A 186 -6.55 32.42 18.65
C VAL A 186 -6.17 32.54 17.16
N SER A 187 -7.16 32.73 16.28
CA SER A 187 -6.97 32.77 14.82
C SER A 187 -6.14 33.97 14.33
N ASP A 188 -6.16 35.11 15.01
CA ASP A 188 -5.47 36.32 14.52
C ASP A 188 -3.95 36.31 14.76
N ASN A 189 -3.46 35.42 15.64
CA ASN A 189 -2.05 35.38 16.04
C ASN A 189 -1.27 34.20 15.49
N MET A 190 -1.90 33.23 14.80
CA MET A 190 -1.21 32.09 14.20
C MET A 190 -0.87 32.38 12.74
N HIS A 191 0.41 32.20 12.39
CA HIS A 191 0.89 32.39 11.03
C HIS A 191 1.47 31.10 10.46
N PRO A 192 1.35 30.87 9.14
CA PRO A 192 1.92 29.70 8.48
C PRO A 192 3.43 29.85 8.29
N TYR A 193 4.17 28.82 8.71
CA TYR A 193 5.61 28.66 8.48
C TYR A 193 5.86 27.35 7.72
N VAL A 194 6.72 27.40 6.71
CA VAL A 194 7.12 26.22 5.90
C VAL A 194 8.45 25.68 6.41
N TYR A 195 8.60 24.35 6.44
CA TYR A 195 9.90 23.72 6.65
C TYR A 195 10.76 23.83 5.40
N THR A 196 11.91 24.50 5.53
CA THR A 196 12.81 24.66 4.39
C THR A 196 13.94 23.64 4.36
N THR A 197 14.35 23.12 5.52
CA THR A 197 15.45 22.16 5.62
C THR A 197 14.96 20.75 5.93
N ARG A 198 15.45 19.79 5.16
CA ARG A 198 15.10 18.37 5.25
C ARG A 198 16.36 17.55 5.41
N ASN A 199 16.38 16.66 6.39
CA ASN A 199 17.46 15.71 6.62
C ASN A 199 16.98 14.32 6.23
N LEU A 200 17.59 13.76 5.21
CA LEU A 200 17.36 12.43 4.68
C LEU A 200 18.48 11.52 5.16
N LEU A 201 18.17 10.61 6.08
CA LEU A 201 19.10 9.62 6.59
C LEU A 201 18.90 8.30 5.86
N ILE A 202 19.90 7.86 5.12
CA ILE A 202 19.87 6.62 4.37
C ILE A 202 20.75 5.60 5.10
N ARG A 203 20.12 4.54 5.62
CA ARG A 203 20.83 3.40 6.21
C ARG A 203 21.02 2.29 5.19
N TYR A 204 22.25 1.80 5.12
CA TYR A 204 22.64 0.77 4.15
C TYR A 204 23.36 -0.40 4.82
N ASN A 205 23.22 -1.58 4.24
CA ASN A 205 23.96 -2.77 4.60
C ASN A 205 24.62 -3.35 3.35
N GLY A 206 25.95 -3.22 3.25
CA GLY A 206 26.69 -3.61 2.06
C GLY A 206 26.34 -2.73 0.85
N ASP A 207 25.83 -3.34 -0.21
CA ASP A 207 25.42 -2.72 -1.47
C ASP A 207 23.92 -2.39 -1.53
N GLN A 208 23.19 -2.53 -0.41
CA GLN A 208 21.73 -2.39 -0.39
C GLN A 208 21.28 -1.33 0.61
N ILE A 209 20.25 -0.57 0.22
CA ILE A 209 19.58 0.37 1.11
C ILE A 209 18.53 -0.40 1.91
N VAL A 210 18.54 -0.22 3.23
CA VAL A 210 17.68 -0.97 4.15
C VAL A 210 16.66 -0.06 4.82
N GLN A 211 17.01 1.21 5.07
CA GLN A 211 16.09 2.15 5.71
C GLN A 211 16.33 3.56 5.21
N VAL A 212 15.25 4.33 5.10
CA VAL A 212 15.29 5.75 4.78
C VAL A 212 14.42 6.48 5.79
N ASP A 213 15.00 7.41 6.53
CA ASP A 213 14.27 8.30 7.42
C ASP A 213 14.33 9.72 6.87
N LEU A 214 13.21 10.43 6.91
CA LEU A 214 13.12 11.84 6.54
C LEU A 214 12.70 12.64 7.77
N THR A 215 13.46 13.67 8.10
CA THR A 215 13.15 14.57 9.21
C THR A 215 13.24 16.02 8.75
N SER A 216 12.28 16.86 9.17
CA SER A 216 12.34 18.30 8.93
C SER A 216 13.01 18.97 10.14
N ASP A 217 13.91 19.93 9.93
CA ASP A 217 14.51 20.67 11.05
C ASP A 217 13.50 21.70 11.60
N PRO A 218 13.11 21.62 12.89
CA PRO A 218 12.25 22.62 13.53
C PRO A 218 12.76 24.06 13.42
N LYS A 219 14.07 24.26 13.33
CA LYS A 219 14.70 25.58 13.21
C LYS A 219 14.62 26.16 11.80
N SER A 220 14.24 25.37 10.81
CA SER A 220 14.13 25.77 9.41
C SER A 220 12.76 26.34 9.04
N LEU A 221 11.93 26.66 10.03
CA LEU A 221 10.60 27.23 9.79
C LEU A 221 10.71 28.68 9.33
N VAL A 222 10.26 28.94 8.11
CA VAL A 222 10.25 30.28 7.50
C VAL A 222 8.81 30.73 7.27
N LYS A 223 8.48 31.96 7.69
CA LYS A 223 7.14 32.53 7.55
C LYS A 223 6.79 32.68 6.07
N VAL A 224 5.58 32.25 5.71
CA VAL A 224 5.10 32.39 4.32
C VAL A 224 4.52 33.78 4.13
N VAL A 225 5.25 34.66 3.44
CA VAL A 225 4.79 36.02 3.11
C VAL A 225 5.07 36.38 1.65
N LYS A 226 4.25 37.27 1.10
CA LYS A 226 4.38 37.74 -0.29
C LYS A 226 5.71 38.45 -0.49
N GLY A 227 6.41 38.13 -1.56
CA GLY A 227 7.72 38.69 -1.90
C GLY A 227 8.91 38.02 -1.22
N GLU A 228 8.69 37.12 -0.26
CA GLU A 228 9.77 36.35 0.38
C GLU A 228 10.35 35.29 -0.55
N THR A 229 11.61 34.91 -0.36
CA THR A 229 12.23 33.81 -1.11
C THR A 229 12.55 32.67 -0.16
N LEU A 230 11.91 31.52 -0.36
CA LEU A 230 12.14 30.32 0.45
C LEU A 230 13.34 29.55 -0.09
N LYS A 231 14.35 29.30 0.74
CA LYS A 231 15.53 28.51 0.38
C LYS A 231 15.39 27.09 0.92
N PHE A 232 15.06 26.15 0.04
CA PHE A 232 14.93 24.75 0.42
C PHE A 232 16.28 24.05 0.35
N GLU A 233 16.59 23.26 1.38
CA GLU A 233 17.82 22.48 1.50
C GLU A 233 17.48 21.02 1.87
N LEU A 234 18.11 20.08 1.18
CA LEU A 234 18.07 18.66 1.45
C LEU A 234 19.48 18.21 1.84
N HIS A 235 19.65 17.79 3.09
CA HIS A 235 20.86 17.16 3.59
C HIS A 235 20.68 15.65 3.52
N VAL A 236 21.58 14.96 2.83
CA VAL A 236 21.61 13.51 2.73
C VAL A 236 22.76 12.99 3.58
N THR A 237 22.47 12.13 4.54
CA THR A 237 23.44 11.50 5.44
C THR A 237 23.38 9.99 5.28
N TRP A 238 24.55 9.35 5.29
CA TRP A 238 24.67 7.89 5.16
C TRP A 238 25.09 7.24 6.47
N GLU A 239 24.44 6.15 6.84
CA GLU A 239 24.78 5.38 8.04
C GLU A 239 24.78 3.87 7.75
N SER A 240 25.82 3.14 8.17
CA SER A 240 25.86 1.69 8.02
C SER A 240 24.96 1.01 9.05
N THR A 241 24.17 0.01 8.65
CA THR A 241 23.37 -0.83 9.56
C THR A 241 23.72 -2.32 9.41
N THR A 242 23.43 -3.10 10.45
CA THR A 242 23.49 -4.56 10.45
C THR A 242 22.17 -5.22 10.02
N ASP A 243 21.10 -4.43 9.85
CA ASP A 243 19.78 -4.93 9.50
C ASP A 243 19.78 -5.56 8.11
N GLN A 244 18.99 -6.63 7.94
CA GLN A 244 18.95 -7.35 6.67
C GLN A 244 17.99 -6.65 5.70
N PHE A 245 18.29 -6.75 4.40
CA PHE A 245 17.45 -6.17 3.35
C PHE A 245 15.98 -6.64 3.42
N HIS A 246 15.73 -7.89 3.81
CA HIS A 246 14.37 -8.43 3.87
C HIS A 246 13.48 -7.77 4.93
N SER A 247 14.05 -7.22 6.00
CA SER A 247 13.28 -6.53 7.07
C SER A 247 12.99 -5.06 6.76
N ARG A 248 13.39 -4.55 5.58
CA ARG A 248 13.24 -3.13 5.22
C ARG A 248 11.79 -2.61 5.25
N PHE A 249 10.81 -3.51 5.07
CA PHE A 249 9.39 -3.14 5.07
C PHE A 249 8.68 -3.33 6.41
N ASP A 250 9.31 -3.98 7.40
CA ASP A 250 8.67 -4.36 8.65
C ASP A 250 8.11 -3.13 9.38
N ARG A 251 8.86 -2.01 9.37
CA ARG A 251 8.46 -0.74 9.96
C ARG A 251 7.18 -0.14 9.36
N TYR A 252 6.89 -0.40 8.09
CA TYR A 252 5.71 0.14 7.41
C TYR A 252 4.49 -0.79 7.52
N LEU A 253 4.71 -2.04 7.93
CA LEU A 253 3.66 -3.03 8.16
C LEU A 253 3.10 -2.94 9.59
N ASP A 254 3.81 -2.29 10.52
CA ASP A 254 3.35 -2.15 11.89
C ASP A 254 2.02 -1.39 11.97
N HIS A 255 1.03 -2.11 12.49
CA HIS A 255 -0.40 -1.81 12.45
C HIS A 255 -0.85 -0.52 13.16
N GLU A 256 0.05 0.24 13.80
CA GLU A 256 -0.27 1.53 14.42
C GLU A 256 -0.50 2.66 13.40
N PHE A 257 -0.03 2.51 12.16
CA PHE A 257 -0.22 3.50 11.09
C PHE A 257 -1.61 3.42 10.45
N PHE A 258 -2.19 2.21 10.35
CA PHE A 258 -3.55 2.00 9.85
C PHE A 258 -4.54 1.90 11.01
N LYS A 259 -4.80 3.02 11.69
CA LYS A 259 -5.87 3.16 12.70
C LYS A 259 -7.28 3.10 12.09
N HIS A 260 -7.49 2.30 11.06
CA HIS A 260 -8.82 1.79 10.77
C HIS A 260 -8.94 0.50 11.56
N PRO A 261 -9.58 0.51 12.75
CA PRO A 261 -9.88 -0.74 13.42
C PRO A 261 -10.59 -1.61 12.39
N ILE A 262 -10.02 -2.78 12.10
CA ILE A 262 -10.71 -3.79 11.30
C ILE A 262 -12.10 -3.86 11.90
N HIS A 263 -13.13 -3.54 11.12
CA HIS A 263 -14.51 -3.61 11.57
C HIS A 263 -14.88 -5.08 11.69
N TRP A 264 -14.32 -5.75 12.71
CA TRP A 264 -14.56 -7.13 13.07
C TRP A 264 -16.04 -7.42 13.21
N PHE A 265 -16.83 -6.39 13.49
CA PHE A 265 -18.29 -6.44 13.45
C PHE A 265 -18.86 -6.85 12.07
N SER A 266 -18.34 -6.32 10.96
CA SER A 266 -18.77 -6.67 9.60
C SER A 266 -18.33 -8.08 9.19
N VAL A 267 -17.10 -8.46 9.56
CA VAL A 267 -16.56 -9.80 9.31
C VAL A 267 -17.36 -10.84 10.11
N PHE A 268 -17.64 -10.57 11.38
CA PHE A 268 -18.45 -11.45 12.21
C PHE A 268 -19.89 -11.56 11.70
N ASN A 269 -20.51 -10.43 11.32
CA ASN A 269 -21.87 -10.40 10.80
C ASN A 269 -22.02 -11.22 9.51
N SER A 270 -21.08 -11.08 8.57
CA SER A 270 -21.08 -11.89 7.35
C SER A 270 -20.75 -13.37 7.62
N PHE A 271 -19.85 -13.66 8.55
CA PHE A 271 -19.52 -15.03 8.96
C PHE A 271 -20.72 -15.77 9.61
N MET A 272 -21.46 -15.09 10.49
CA MET A 272 -22.67 -15.65 11.11
C MET A 272 -23.76 -15.97 10.08
N MET A 273 -23.93 -15.12 9.06
CA MET A 273 -24.88 -15.38 7.97
C MET A 273 -24.51 -16.63 7.17
N VAL A 274 -23.22 -16.86 6.91
CA VAL A 274 -22.76 -18.07 6.21
C VAL A 274 -23.03 -19.33 7.03
N LEU A 275 -22.74 -19.32 8.34
CA LEU A 275 -23.04 -20.45 9.23
C LEU A 275 -24.53 -20.73 9.33
N PHE A 276 -25.35 -19.68 9.40
CA PHE A 276 -26.80 -19.80 9.47
C PHE A 276 -27.38 -20.43 8.19
N LEU A 277 -26.96 -19.94 7.01
CA LEU A 277 -27.38 -20.49 5.72
C LEU A 277 -26.92 -21.95 5.54
N MET A 278 -25.69 -22.27 5.94
CA MET A 278 -25.18 -23.65 5.92
C MET A 278 -26.03 -24.56 6.84
N GLY A 279 -26.42 -24.07 8.02
CA GLY A 279 -27.30 -24.78 8.95
C GLY A 279 -28.69 -25.05 8.36
N LEU A 280 -29.30 -24.07 7.70
CA LEU A 280 -30.60 -24.26 7.03
C LEU A 280 -30.54 -25.30 5.91
N VAL A 281 -29.49 -25.25 5.07
CA VAL A 281 -29.28 -26.25 4.01
C VAL A 281 -29.08 -27.63 4.63
N ALA A 282 -28.27 -27.77 5.67
CA ALA A 282 -28.07 -29.03 6.38
C ALA A 282 -29.37 -29.58 6.98
N LEU A 283 -30.22 -28.74 7.58
CA LEU A 283 -31.52 -29.15 8.10
C LEU A 283 -32.47 -29.64 7.00
N ILE A 284 -32.51 -28.95 5.85
CA ILE A 284 -33.31 -29.38 4.70
C ILE A 284 -32.82 -30.75 4.21
N LEU A 285 -31.51 -30.93 4.03
CA LEU A 285 -30.91 -32.19 3.59
C LEU A 285 -31.15 -33.33 4.60
N LEU A 286 -31.00 -33.08 5.89
CA LEU A 286 -31.28 -34.09 6.92
C LEU A 286 -32.76 -34.45 6.96
N ARG A 287 -33.66 -33.48 6.73
CA ARG A 287 -35.09 -33.72 6.67
C ARG A 287 -35.49 -34.53 5.44
N THR A 288 -34.90 -34.25 4.28
CA THR A 288 -35.14 -35.04 3.06
C THR A 288 -34.55 -36.44 3.20
N LEU A 289 -33.30 -36.57 3.67
CA LEU A 289 -32.67 -37.88 3.87
C LEU A 289 -33.42 -38.75 4.88
N LYS A 290 -33.89 -38.20 6.01
CA LYS A 290 -34.71 -38.96 6.96
C LYS A 290 -36.04 -39.39 6.34
N LYS A 291 -36.69 -38.52 5.57
CA LYS A 291 -37.95 -38.83 4.87
C LYS A 291 -37.75 -39.90 3.80
N ASP A 292 -36.65 -39.82 3.06
CA ASP A 292 -36.32 -40.78 2.01
C ASP A 292 -35.91 -42.12 2.63
N TYR A 293 -35.10 -42.15 3.69
CA TYR A 293 -34.73 -43.38 4.40
C TYR A 293 -35.96 -44.09 5.00
N ALA A 294 -36.89 -43.33 5.60
CA ALA A 294 -38.14 -43.89 6.11
C ALA A 294 -39.01 -44.47 4.98
N ARG A 295 -39.03 -43.81 3.81
CA ARG A 295 -39.72 -44.31 2.62
C ARG A 295 -39.08 -45.60 2.10
N TYR A 296 -37.75 -45.68 2.02
CA TYR A 296 -37.06 -46.88 1.55
C TYR A 296 -37.12 -48.03 2.56
N GLY A 297 -37.11 -47.76 3.86
CA GLY A 297 -37.33 -48.78 4.90
C GLY A 297 -38.72 -49.44 4.77
N LEU A 298 -39.76 -48.62 4.59
CA LEU A 298 -41.11 -49.12 4.34
C LEU A 298 -41.23 -49.88 3.01
N VAL A 299 -40.53 -49.46 1.96
CA VAL A 299 -40.52 -50.18 0.67
C VAL A 299 -39.76 -51.50 0.77
N ALA A 300 -38.67 -51.58 1.54
CA ALA A 300 -37.96 -52.84 1.81
C ALA A 300 -38.83 -53.81 2.62
N ASP A 301 -39.54 -53.32 3.64
CA ASP A 301 -40.49 -54.15 4.41
C ASP A 301 -41.68 -54.60 3.54
N MET A 302 -42.09 -53.81 2.54
CA MET A 302 -43.11 -54.18 1.55
C MET A 302 -42.58 -55.16 0.48
N GLU A 303 -41.30 -55.11 0.12
CA GLU A 303 -40.65 -56.00 -0.86
C GLU A 303 -40.29 -57.36 -0.23
N GLU A 304 -40.00 -57.39 1.07
CA GLU A 304 -39.78 -58.61 1.88
C GLU A 304 -41.07 -59.11 2.56
N GLY A 305 -42.23 -59.03 1.90
CA GLY A 305 -43.44 -59.77 2.30
C GLY A 305 -43.86 -59.68 3.77
N GLY A 306 -43.53 -58.58 4.45
CA GLY A 306 -43.79 -58.37 5.87
C GLY A 306 -45.27 -58.14 6.12
N GLU A 307 -45.90 -59.11 6.76
CA GLU A 307 -47.21 -59.05 7.38
C GLU A 307 -47.47 -57.69 8.06
N GLY A 308 -48.37 -56.90 7.45
CA GLY A 308 -48.77 -55.60 7.99
C GLY A 308 -49.37 -55.75 9.39
N GLU A 309 -48.79 -55.06 10.37
CA GLU A 309 -49.28 -55.02 11.74
C GLU A 309 -50.71 -54.45 11.77
N VAL A 310 -51.66 -55.29 12.20
CA VAL A 310 -53.08 -54.95 12.38
C VAL A 310 -53.31 -54.60 13.86
N ASP A 311 -54.12 -53.59 14.14
CA ASP A 311 -54.54 -53.32 15.51
C ASP A 311 -55.50 -54.41 16.05
N GLU A 312 -55.72 -54.41 17.38
CA GLU A 312 -56.53 -55.41 18.10
C GLU A 312 -58.02 -55.43 17.66
N ASP A 313 -58.45 -54.44 16.87
CA ASP A 313 -59.80 -54.30 16.31
C ASP A 313 -59.87 -54.60 14.79
N GLY A 314 -58.78 -55.11 14.19
CA GLY A 314 -58.73 -55.57 12.81
C GLY A 314 -58.72 -54.46 11.75
N LYS A 315 -58.27 -53.24 12.09
CA LYS A 315 -58.14 -52.11 11.16
C LYS A 315 -56.66 -51.85 10.82
N PRO A 316 -56.37 -51.51 9.56
CA PRO A 316 -55.03 -51.11 9.17
C PRO A 316 -54.68 -49.73 9.76
N LEU A 317 -53.56 -49.65 10.49
CA LEU A 317 -53.02 -48.40 11.04
C LEU A 317 -52.59 -47.48 9.90
N LYS A 318 -53.40 -46.45 9.62
CA LYS A 318 -53.28 -45.56 8.46
C LYS A 318 -52.11 -44.58 8.66
N GLY A 319 -51.14 -44.61 7.74
CA GLY A 319 -50.10 -43.59 7.61
C GLY A 319 -49.86 -43.22 6.14
N GLY A 320 -50.64 -42.28 5.60
CA GLY A 320 -50.26 -41.48 4.42
C GLY A 320 -50.82 -41.91 3.07
N GLU A 321 -51.92 -41.26 2.67
CA GLU A 321 -52.40 -41.17 1.29
C GLU A 321 -51.35 -40.58 0.34
N HIS A 322 -51.44 -40.99 -0.94
CA HIS A 322 -50.59 -40.68 -2.11
C HIS A 322 -49.32 -41.52 -2.33
N SER A 323 -49.51 -42.83 -2.55
CA SER A 323 -48.79 -43.51 -3.64
C SER A 323 -49.52 -43.23 -4.94
N GLU A 324 -49.33 -42.05 -5.49
CA GLU A 324 -49.66 -41.79 -6.88
C GLU A 324 -48.60 -42.50 -7.74
N ASP A 325 -49.05 -43.58 -8.37
CA ASP A 325 -48.37 -44.33 -9.42
C ASP A 325 -47.96 -43.40 -10.57
N ALA A 326 -46.89 -42.62 -10.37
CA ALA A 326 -46.24 -41.86 -11.41
C ALA A 326 -45.13 -42.73 -12.03
N GLY A 327 -45.37 -43.23 -13.24
CA GLY A 327 -44.29 -43.60 -14.15
C GLY A 327 -44.55 -44.86 -14.95
N TRP A 328 -44.78 -44.66 -16.25
CA TRP A 328 -44.55 -45.52 -17.45
C TRP A 328 -44.97 -47.00 -17.45
N LYS A 329 -45.12 -47.67 -16.31
CA LYS A 329 -45.52 -49.07 -16.15
C LYS A 329 -47.02 -49.31 -16.35
N GLN A 330 -47.85 -48.27 -16.34
CA GLN A 330 -49.28 -48.39 -16.69
C GLN A 330 -49.52 -48.56 -18.21
N VAL A 331 -48.50 -48.34 -19.04
CA VAL A 331 -48.60 -48.40 -20.52
C VAL A 331 -48.52 -49.85 -21.05
N HIS A 332 -48.23 -50.83 -20.19
CA HIS A 332 -48.00 -52.20 -20.65
C HIS A 332 -49.28 -53.07 -20.81
N GLY A 333 -50.46 -52.51 -20.51
CA GLY A 333 -51.73 -53.24 -20.46
C GLY A 333 -52.67 -53.09 -21.66
N ASP A 334 -52.42 -52.14 -22.58
CA ASP A 334 -53.39 -51.75 -23.61
C ASP A 334 -52.87 -51.88 -25.06
N VAL A 335 -52.03 -52.90 -25.31
CA VAL A 335 -51.51 -53.24 -26.65
C VAL A 335 -52.04 -54.58 -27.18
N PHE A 336 -52.77 -55.37 -26.39
CA PHE A 336 -53.18 -56.73 -26.77
C PHE A 336 -54.66 -57.09 -26.52
N ARG A 337 -55.59 -56.14 -26.63
CA ARG A 337 -57.03 -56.46 -26.70
C ARG A 337 -57.65 -55.94 -28.00
N ALA A 338 -57.49 -56.73 -29.05
CA ALA A 338 -58.33 -56.78 -30.25
C ALA A 338 -58.82 -58.22 -30.43
#